data_AF-A0A9N9DM45-F1
#
_entry.id   AF-A0A9N9DM45-F1
#
_cell.length_a   1.000
_cell.length_b   1.000
_cell.length_c   1.000
_cell.angle_alpha   90.00
_cell.angle_beta   90.00
_cell.angle_gamma   90.00
#
_symmetry.space_group_name_H-M   'P 1'
#
loop_
_entity.id
_entity.type
_entity.pdbx_description
1 polymer ?
#
loop_
_entity_poly.entity_id
_entity_poly.type
_entity_poly.pdbx_seq_one_letter_code
_entity_poly.pdbx_strand_id
1 'polypeptide(L)'
;MIKVSTSGKKKGAQKYQNAYAFRANKNSKKTKIINSLPINGICKRCKDIIEWRKKFKKYKSLKTPKRCVCCEEKTVKEAYHILCNKCAKEKGVCAKCQGSEDIVPSDVKSDKELLQEQQELDSILSSLPERKKRTYLRQLERGGEVSISNQDQEDDDHLDSVSDEETSDEENS
;
A
#
# COMPACT_ATOMS: atom_id res chain seq x y z
N MET A 1 13.67 48.24 -21.87
CA MET A 1 12.20 48.09 -22.05
C MET A 1 11.75 46.85 -21.27
N ILE A 2 11.02 47.03 -20.18
CA ILE A 2 10.54 45.94 -19.30
C ILE A 2 9.24 45.40 -19.91
N LYS A 3 9.23 44.13 -20.34
CA LYS A 3 8.02 43.46 -20.84
C LYS A 3 7.16 43.04 -19.65
N VAL A 4 6.12 43.81 -19.35
CA VAL A 4 5.07 43.42 -18.40
C VAL A 4 4.19 42.38 -19.08
N SER A 5 4.18 41.14 -18.56
CA SER A 5 3.28 40.09 -19.04
C SER A 5 1.84 40.43 -18.64
N THR A 6 1.01 40.72 -19.62
CA THR A 6 -0.43 40.91 -19.40
C THR A 6 -1.04 39.60 -18.91
N SER A 7 -1.64 39.62 -17.73
CA SER A 7 -2.32 38.47 -17.12
C SER A 7 -3.35 37.89 -18.08
N GLY A 8 -3.21 36.61 -18.42
CA GLY A 8 -4.10 35.91 -19.34
C GLY A 8 -5.56 35.89 -18.85
N LYS A 9 -6.50 36.09 -19.78
CA LYS A 9 -7.96 35.97 -19.54
C LYS A 9 -8.28 34.69 -18.76
N LYS A 10 -9.02 34.80 -17.64
CA LYS A 10 -9.48 33.66 -16.85
C LYS A 10 -10.34 32.74 -17.73
N LYS A 11 -9.83 31.58 -18.09
CA LYS A 11 -10.64 30.54 -18.77
C LYS A 11 -11.71 30.08 -17.78
N GLY A 12 -12.98 30.06 -18.22
CA GLY A 12 -14.08 29.51 -17.44
C GLY A 12 -13.86 28.03 -17.13
N ALA A 13 -14.52 27.53 -16.09
CA ALA A 13 -14.48 26.11 -15.76
C ALA A 13 -14.95 25.26 -16.95
N GLN A 14 -14.40 24.04 -17.08
CA GLN A 14 -14.74 23.16 -18.17
C GLN A 14 -16.24 22.80 -18.12
N LYS A 15 -16.95 23.02 -19.24
CA LYS A 15 -18.41 22.86 -19.35
C LYS A 15 -18.91 21.48 -18.92
N TYR A 16 -18.12 20.44 -19.21
CA TYR A 16 -18.45 19.06 -18.87
C TYR A 16 -17.50 18.58 -17.77
N GLN A 17 -17.96 18.68 -16.52
CA GLN A 17 -17.28 18.10 -15.37
C GLN A 17 -17.76 16.66 -15.15
N ASN A 18 -16.88 15.79 -14.65
CA ASN A 18 -17.27 14.43 -14.31
C ASN A 18 -18.20 14.45 -13.08
N ALA A 19 -19.43 13.97 -13.23
CA ALA A 19 -20.39 13.89 -12.13
C ALA A 19 -20.06 12.76 -11.13
N TYR A 20 -19.40 11.70 -11.59
CA TYR A 20 -19.02 10.55 -10.78
C TYR A 20 -17.51 10.28 -10.85
N ALA A 21 -16.96 9.81 -9.73
CA ALA A 21 -15.58 9.35 -9.68
C ALA A 21 -15.43 8.00 -10.41
N PHE A 22 -14.33 7.81 -11.13
CA PHE A 22 -14.01 6.53 -11.73
C PHE A 22 -13.92 5.44 -10.66
N ARG A 23 -14.63 4.32 -10.87
CA ARG A 23 -14.54 3.13 -10.03
C ARG A 23 -14.06 1.93 -10.83
N ALA A 24 -12.99 1.31 -10.35
CA ALA A 24 -12.45 0.10 -10.93
C ALA A 24 -13.33 -1.11 -10.56
N ASN A 25 -13.59 -2.01 -11.52
CA ASN A 25 -14.18 -3.33 -11.22
C ASN A 25 -13.31 -4.08 -10.17
N LYS A 26 -13.91 -4.35 -9.01
CA LYS A 26 -13.30 -4.98 -7.83
C LYS A 26 -12.87 -6.44 -8.07
N ASN A 27 -13.54 -7.15 -9.00
CA ASN A 27 -13.32 -8.57 -9.25
C ASN A 27 -12.24 -8.85 -10.31
N SER A 28 -11.64 -7.80 -10.88
CA SER A 28 -10.60 -7.96 -11.89
C SER A 28 -9.30 -8.51 -11.29
N LYS A 29 -8.97 -9.78 -11.60
CA LYS A 29 -7.71 -10.44 -11.21
C LYS A 29 -6.48 -9.58 -11.54
N LYS A 30 -6.42 -9.00 -12.75
CA LYS A 30 -5.32 -8.13 -13.19
C LYS A 30 -5.19 -6.87 -12.32
N THR A 31 -6.31 -6.25 -11.95
CA THR A 31 -6.30 -5.04 -11.11
C THR A 31 -5.82 -5.35 -9.69
N LYS A 32 -6.24 -6.50 -9.13
CA LYS A 32 -5.76 -6.98 -7.83
C LYS A 32 -4.23 -7.15 -7.83
N ILE A 33 -3.68 -7.83 -8.84
CA ILE A 33 -2.23 -8.02 -8.99
C ILE A 33 -1.49 -6.68 -9.11
N ILE A 34 -1.99 -5.75 -9.95
CA ILE A 34 -1.33 -4.44 -10.12
C ILE A 34 -1.33 -3.63 -8.81
N ASN A 35 -2.42 -3.70 -8.06
CA ASN A 35 -2.55 -2.99 -6.79
C ASN A 35 -1.62 -3.57 -5.72
N SER A 36 -1.41 -4.89 -5.69
CA SER A 36 -0.52 -5.55 -4.74
C SER A 36 0.97 -5.36 -5.02
N LEU A 37 1.36 -4.90 -6.21
CA LEU A 37 2.78 -4.62 -6.50
C LEU A 37 3.29 -3.49 -5.60
N PRO A 38 4.43 -3.61 -4.92
CA PRO A 38 4.98 -2.51 -4.13
C PRO A 38 5.48 -1.36 -5.03
N ILE A 39 5.56 -0.14 -4.48
CA ILE A 39 6.12 1.05 -5.15
C ILE A 39 7.26 1.55 -4.26
N ASN A 40 8.50 1.21 -4.61
CA ASN A 40 9.66 1.41 -3.73
C ASN A 40 10.77 2.21 -4.43
N GLY A 41 11.63 2.90 -3.67
CA GLY A 41 12.84 3.55 -4.22
C GLY A 41 12.55 4.76 -5.11
N ILE A 42 11.45 5.46 -4.87
CA ILE A 42 10.94 6.56 -5.67
C ILE A 42 10.58 7.74 -4.75
N CYS A 43 10.69 8.98 -5.24
CA CYS A 43 10.26 10.17 -4.51
C CYS A 43 8.72 10.28 -4.42
N LYS A 44 8.21 11.06 -3.44
CA LYS A 44 6.76 11.25 -3.19
C LYS A 44 5.97 11.57 -4.47
N ARG A 45 6.43 12.56 -5.23
CA ARG A 45 5.82 12.97 -6.50
C ARG A 45 5.65 11.81 -7.49
N CYS A 46 6.67 10.97 -7.61
CA CYS A 46 6.61 9.85 -8.54
C CYS A 46 5.80 8.67 -7.99
N LYS A 47 5.73 8.48 -6.67
CA LYS A 47 4.80 7.55 -6.01
C LYS A 47 3.36 7.90 -6.37
N ASP A 48 2.95 9.15 -6.21
CA ASP A 48 1.60 9.63 -6.54
C ASP A 48 1.22 9.39 -8.00
N ILE A 49 2.17 9.64 -8.92
CA ILE A 49 1.97 9.40 -10.36
C ILE A 49 1.71 7.91 -10.65
N ILE A 50 2.41 7.02 -9.96
CA ILE A 50 2.24 5.57 -10.14
C ILE A 50 0.96 5.09 -9.48
N GLU A 51 0.65 5.55 -8.27
CA GLU A 51 -0.60 5.23 -7.56
C GLU A 51 -1.81 5.68 -8.36
N TRP A 52 -1.79 6.90 -8.92
CA TRP A 52 -2.82 7.38 -9.82
C TRP A 52 -2.98 6.43 -11.03
N ARG A 53 -1.87 6.01 -11.64
CA ARG A 53 -1.92 5.04 -12.75
C ARG A 53 -2.55 3.71 -12.34
N LYS A 54 -2.27 3.20 -11.14
CA LYS A 54 -2.92 1.99 -10.62
C LYS A 54 -4.43 2.22 -10.39
N LYS A 55 -4.79 3.29 -9.67
CA LYS A 55 -6.18 3.66 -9.33
C LYS A 55 -7.06 3.79 -10.57
N PHE A 56 -6.54 4.39 -11.64
CA PHE A 56 -7.27 4.64 -12.89
C PHE A 56 -7.03 3.59 -13.98
N LYS A 57 -6.47 2.41 -13.65
CA LYS A 57 -6.16 1.32 -14.60
C LYS A 57 -5.31 1.75 -15.81
N LYS A 58 -4.45 2.75 -15.63
CA LYS A 58 -3.50 3.23 -16.65
C LYS A 58 -2.08 2.70 -16.46
N TYR A 59 -1.88 1.83 -15.47
CA TYR A 59 -0.61 1.18 -15.17
C TYR A 59 -0.25 0.13 -16.24
N LYS A 60 0.98 0.18 -16.73
CA LYS A 60 1.56 -0.73 -17.73
C LYS A 60 2.71 -1.48 -17.09
N SER A 61 2.49 -2.75 -16.77
CA SER A 61 3.55 -3.64 -16.28
C SER A 61 4.58 -3.93 -17.37
N LEU A 62 5.81 -4.21 -16.96
CA LEU A 62 6.85 -4.70 -17.87
C LEU A 62 6.59 -6.18 -18.19
N LYS A 63 6.76 -6.56 -19.46
CA LYS A 63 6.78 -7.99 -19.86
C LYS A 63 8.18 -8.59 -19.70
N THR A 64 9.20 -7.78 -19.95
CA THR A 64 10.61 -8.15 -19.84
C THR A 64 11.37 -7.07 -19.06
N PRO A 65 12.46 -7.43 -18.37
CA PRO A 65 13.28 -6.45 -17.67
C PRO A 65 13.83 -5.38 -18.62
N LYS A 66 13.79 -4.12 -18.19
CA LYS A 66 14.32 -2.99 -18.96
C LYS A 66 15.81 -2.77 -18.65
N ARG A 67 16.53 -2.16 -19.60
CA ARG A 67 17.93 -1.73 -19.43
C ARG A 67 18.01 -0.56 -18.44
N CYS A 68 18.90 -0.68 -17.45
CA CYS A 68 19.22 0.38 -16.50
C CYS A 68 20.05 1.49 -17.18
N VAL A 69 19.81 2.76 -16.85
CA VAL A 69 20.59 3.88 -17.39
C VAL A 69 21.99 3.98 -16.75
N CYS A 70 22.20 3.40 -15.56
CA CYS A 70 23.46 3.49 -14.84
C CYS A 70 24.41 2.31 -15.09
N CYS A 71 23.94 1.07 -14.90
CA CYS A 71 24.78 -0.12 -15.12
C CYS A 71 24.63 -0.72 -16.52
N GLU A 72 23.70 -0.20 -17.33
CA GLU A 72 23.43 -0.67 -18.71
C GLU A 72 22.99 -2.13 -18.86
N GLU A 73 22.75 -2.83 -17.75
CA GLU A 73 22.24 -4.19 -17.75
C GLU A 73 20.69 -4.22 -17.75
N LYS A 74 20.11 -5.34 -18.19
CA LYS A 74 18.65 -5.59 -18.16
C LYS A 74 18.17 -6.00 -16.75
N THR A 75 18.38 -5.14 -15.77
CA THR A 75 18.12 -5.43 -14.34
C THR A 75 16.88 -4.72 -13.79
N VAL A 76 16.24 -3.84 -14.57
CA VAL A 76 15.06 -3.08 -14.13
C VAL A 76 13.81 -3.95 -14.24
N LYS A 77 13.32 -4.45 -13.11
CA LYS A 77 12.12 -5.30 -13.02
C LYS A 77 10.84 -4.49 -12.76
N GLU A 78 10.96 -3.35 -12.10
CA GLU A 78 9.83 -2.49 -11.72
C GLU A 78 9.43 -1.57 -12.87
N ALA A 79 8.12 -1.40 -13.09
CA ALA A 79 7.64 -0.59 -14.20
C ALA A 79 7.88 0.90 -13.93
N TYR A 80 8.08 1.68 -15.00
CA TYR A 80 8.38 3.11 -14.97
C TYR A 80 9.73 3.50 -14.36
N HIS A 81 10.55 2.53 -13.95
CA HIS A 81 11.90 2.79 -13.48
C HIS A 81 12.85 2.99 -14.67
N ILE A 82 13.84 3.86 -14.46
CA ILE A 82 14.96 4.09 -15.39
C ILE A 82 16.28 3.57 -14.79
N LEU A 83 16.37 3.49 -13.47
CA LEU A 83 17.47 2.87 -12.75
C LEU A 83 17.02 1.56 -12.11
N CYS A 84 17.94 0.61 -11.96
CA CYS A 84 17.70 -0.57 -11.13
C CYS A 84 17.82 -0.19 -9.64
N ASN A 85 17.26 -1.02 -8.77
CA ASN A 85 17.22 -0.73 -7.33
C ASN A 85 18.63 -0.64 -6.71
N LYS A 86 19.61 -1.38 -7.24
CA LYS A 86 21.01 -1.30 -6.80
C LYS A 86 21.59 0.09 -7.07
N CYS A 87 21.56 0.52 -8.34
CA CYS A 87 22.07 1.83 -8.73
C CYS A 87 21.31 3.00 -8.09
N ALA A 88 20.00 2.87 -7.87
CA ALA A 88 19.21 3.90 -7.19
C ALA A 88 19.61 4.04 -5.71
N LYS A 89 19.86 2.93 -5.01
CA LYS A 89 20.33 2.92 -3.62
C LYS A 89 21.75 3.46 -3.48
N GLU A 90 22.67 3.02 -4.34
CA GLU A 90 24.08 3.48 -4.34
C GLU A 90 24.19 4.99 -4.56
N LYS A 91 23.35 5.55 -5.45
CA LYS A 91 23.34 6.98 -5.75
C LYS A 91 22.43 7.80 -4.83
N GLY A 92 21.57 7.16 -4.04
CA GLY A 92 20.57 7.84 -3.23
C GLY A 92 19.61 8.71 -4.04
N VAL A 93 19.20 8.27 -5.23
CA VAL A 93 18.29 9.04 -6.12
C VAL A 93 17.03 8.25 -6.47
N CYS A 94 15.97 8.97 -6.81
CA CYS A 94 14.72 8.37 -7.29
C CYS A 94 14.94 7.49 -8.54
N ALA A 95 14.52 6.23 -8.48
CA ALA A 95 14.70 5.25 -9.56
C ALA A 95 13.95 5.60 -10.86
N LYS A 96 12.99 6.54 -10.80
CA LYS A 96 12.17 6.98 -11.95
C LYS A 96 12.60 8.31 -12.56
N CYS A 97 12.91 9.33 -11.74
CA CYS A 97 13.22 10.68 -12.24
C CYS A 97 14.64 11.15 -11.95
N GLN A 98 15.47 10.37 -11.25
CA GLN A 98 16.83 10.74 -10.83
C GLN A 98 16.92 11.98 -9.92
N GLY A 99 15.78 12.51 -9.45
CA GLY A 99 15.77 13.58 -8.45
C GLY A 99 16.33 13.10 -7.11
N SER A 100 17.01 14.00 -6.41
CA SER A 100 17.56 13.83 -5.06
C SER A 100 16.52 14.08 -3.95
N GLU A 101 15.26 14.36 -4.30
CA GLU A 101 14.17 14.56 -3.33
C GLU A 101 13.93 13.31 -2.47
N ASP A 102 13.48 13.53 -1.23
CA ASP A 102 13.15 12.51 -0.23
C ASP A 102 12.55 11.25 -0.85
N ILE A 103 13.38 10.21 -0.90
CA ILE A 103 12.97 8.88 -1.29
C ILE A 103 12.04 8.37 -0.21
N VAL A 104 10.80 8.04 -0.58
CA VAL A 104 9.84 7.51 0.39
C VAL A 104 10.38 6.17 0.89
N PRO A 105 10.49 5.96 2.21
CA PRO A 105 10.81 4.65 2.75
C PRO A 105 9.84 3.62 2.18
N SER A 106 10.36 2.45 1.83
CA SER A 106 9.52 1.34 1.42
C SER A 106 8.69 0.91 2.62
N ASP A 107 7.36 0.98 2.52
CA ASP A 107 6.44 0.47 3.55
C ASP A 107 6.49 -1.08 3.66
N VAL A 108 7.26 -1.74 2.80
CA VAL A 108 7.49 -3.19 2.82
C VAL A 108 8.54 -3.51 3.89
N LYS A 109 8.09 -4.15 4.98
CA LYS A 109 8.94 -4.76 5.99
C LYS A 109 9.93 -5.71 5.32
N SER A 110 11.18 -5.69 5.76
CA SER A 110 12.21 -6.58 5.22
C SER A 110 11.88 -8.04 5.54
N ASP A 111 12.37 -9.00 4.72
CA ASP A 111 12.16 -10.43 4.99
C ASP A 111 12.65 -10.83 6.39
N LYS A 112 13.69 -10.15 6.90
CA LYS A 112 14.20 -10.35 8.26
C LYS A 112 13.21 -9.87 9.32
N GLU A 113 12.64 -8.68 9.16
CA GLU A 113 11.61 -8.15 10.07
C GLU A 113 10.36 -9.01 10.05
N LEU A 114 9.93 -9.50 8.87
CA LEU A 114 8.79 -10.41 8.77
C LEU A 114 9.04 -11.74 9.51
N LEU A 115 10.25 -12.29 9.41
CA LEU A 115 10.63 -13.49 10.15
C LEU A 115 10.69 -13.25 11.66
N GLN A 116 11.20 -12.09 12.09
CA GLN A 116 11.23 -11.71 13.50
C GLN A 116 9.82 -11.56 14.05
N GLU A 117 8.93 -10.88 13.34
CA GLU A 117 7.52 -10.75 13.74
C GLU A 117 6.83 -12.12 13.82
N GLN A 118 7.10 -13.04 12.89
CA GLN A 118 6.58 -14.41 12.97
C GLN A 118 7.11 -15.14 14.20
N GLN A 119 8.40 -15.04 14.50
CA GLN A 119 9.01 -15.65 15.69
C GLN A 119 8.46 -15.06 16.99
N GLU A 120 8.24 -13.75 17.04
CA GLU A 120 7.63 -13.06 18.17
C GLU A 120 6.19 -13.53 18.38
N LEU A 121 5.39 -13.60 17.31
CA LEU A 121 4.04 -14.14 17.35
C LEU A 121 4.03 -15.59 17.85
N ASP A 122 4.92 -16.45 17.34
CA ASP A 122 5.03 -17.84 17.75
C ASP A 122 5.47 -17.97 19.22
N SER A 123 6.39 -17.11 19.68
CA SER A 123 6.84 -17.06 21.07
C SER A 123 5.70 -16.67 22.01
N ILE A 124 4.94 -15.63 21.65
CA ILE A 124 3.74 -15.20 22.37
C ILE A 124 2.73 -16.35 22.45
N LEU A 125 2.42 -16.97 21.32
CA LEU A 125 1.50 -18.13 21.24
C LEU A 125 1.99 -19.35 22.03
N SER A 126 3.30 -19.52 22.21
CA SER A 126 3.88 -20.60 23.01
C SER A 126 3.80 -20.35 24.52
N SER A 127 3.83 -19.08 24.94
CA SER A 127 3.72 -18.67 26.34
C SER A 127 2.28 -18.70 26.87
N LEU A 128 1.29 -18.62 25.98
CA LEU A 128 -0.12 -18.58 26.34
C LEU A 128 -0.68 -19.99 26.61
N PRO A 129 -1.57 -20.15 27.60
CA PRO A 129 -2.33 -21.39 27.78
C PRO A 129 -3.16 -21.76 26.53
N GLU A 130 -3.33 -23.06 26.28
CA GLU A 130 -4.02 -23.60 25.09
C GLU A 130 -5.41 -22.98 24.86
N ARG A 131 -6.16 -22.67 25.93
CA ARG A 131 -7.47 -21.99 25.84
C ARG A 131 -7.35 -20.60 25.20
N LYS A 132 -6.39 -19.78 25.67
CA LYS A 132 -6.10 -18.44 25.14
C LYS A 132 -5.49 -18.49 23.73
N LYS A 133 -4.69 -19.51 23.45
CA LYS A 133 -4.14 -19.76 22.10
C LYS A 133 -5.25 -20.03 21.06
N ARG A 134 -6.23 -20.88 21.40
CA ARG A 134 -7.36 -21.19 20.52
C ARG A 134 -8.30 -20.01 20.27
N THR A 135 -8.52 -19.15 21.27
CA THR A 135 -9.32 -17.93 21.09
C THR A 135 -8.61 -16.94 20.18
N TYR A 136 -7.31 -16.72 20.38
CA TYR A 136 -6.50 -15.85 19.54
C TYR A 136 -6.51 -16.28 18.06
N LEU A 137 -6.31 -17.57 17.78
CA LEU A 137 -6.34 -18.10 16.41
C LEU A 137 -7.70 -17.89 15.71
N ARG A 138 -8.82 -18.11 16.42
CA ARG A 138 -10.16 -17.85 15.86
C ARG A 138 -10.39 -16.37 15.56
N GLN A 139 -9.84 -15.49 16.38
CA GLN A 139 -10.03 -14.05 16.22
C GLN A 139 -9.22 -13.49 15.05
N LEU A 140 -8.00 -14.01 14.84
CA LEU A 140 -7.21 -13.74 13.63
C LEU A 140 -7.94 -14.19 12.36
N GLU A 141 -8.57 -15.37 12.38
CA GLU A 141 -9.35 -15.87 11.23
C GLU A 141 -10.55 -14.96 10.90
N ARG A 142 -11.14 -14.32 11.92
CA ARG A 142 -12.23 -13.33 11.78
C ARG A 142 -11.73 -11.91 11.42
N GLY A 143 -10.42 -11.68 11.38
CA GLY A 143 -9.82 -10.38 11.05
C GLY A 143 -9.90 -9.34 12.17
N GLY A 144 -10.09 -9.75 13.43
CA GLY A 144 -10.07 -8.84 14.58
C GLY A 144 -8.65 -8.58 15.09
N GLU A 145 -8.33 -7.32 15.43
CA GLU A 145 -7.10 -6.99 16.16
C GLU A 145 -7.24 -7.41 17.62
N VAL A 146 -6.29 -8.21 18.13
CA VAL A 146 -6.30 -8.68 19.52
C VAL A 146 -5.15 -8.04 20.28
N SER A 147 -5.49 -7.27 21.32
CA SER A 147 -4.53 -6.81 22.30
C SER A 147 -4.42 -7.83 23.43
N ILE A 148 -3.20 -8.30 23.69
CA ILE A 148 -2.93 -9.21 24.80
C ILE A 148 -2.73 -8.35 26.06
N SER A 149 -3.79 -8.18 26.84
CA SER A 149 -3.65 -7.65 28.19
C SER A 149 -3.12 -8.75 29.11
N ASN A 150 -1.87 -8.60 29.58
CA ASN A 150 -1.38 -9.37 30.72
C ASN A 150 -2.07 -8.85 31.99
N GLN A 151 -3.24 -9.42 32.29
CA GLN A 151 -3.82 -9.35 33.62
C GLN A 151 -3.85 -10.77 34.16
N ASP A 152 -2.85 -11.06 34.99
CA ASP A 152 -2.97 -12.10 36.00
C ASP A 152 -3.71 -11.47 37.17
N GLN A 153 -4.98 -11.81 37.34
CA GLN A 153 -5.59 -12.32 38.58
C GLN A 153 -7.12 -12.41 38.44
N GLU A 154 -7.60 -13.65 38.59
CA GLU A 154 -8.84 -14.09 39.26
C GLU A 154 -10.20 -13.67 38.65
N ASP A 155 -10.87 -14.69 38.10
CA ASP A 155 -12.32 -14.96 38.12
C ASP A 155 -13.30 -13.79 37.86
N ASP A 156 -13.79 -13.68 36.62
CA ASP A 156 -15.24 -13.47 36.36
C ASP A 156 -15.60 -13.88 34.92
N ASP A 157 -16.56 -14.80 34.82
CA ASP A 157 -17.21 -15.28 33.61
C ASP A 157 -18.09 -14.17 32.98
N HIS A 158 -17.52 -13.14 32.37
CA HIS A 158 -18.30 -12.33 31.41
C HIS A 158 -17.43 -11.51 30.45
N LEU A 159 -17.21 -12.03 29.25
CA LEU A 159 -16.96 -11.16 28.10
C LEU A 159 -17.68 -11.72 26.88
N ASP A 160 -19.00 -11.73 26.97
CA ASP A 160 -19.83 -11.65 25.78
C ASP A 160 -20.02 -10.17 25.46
N SER A 161 -19.33 -9.70 24.44
CA SER A 161 -19.74 -8.50 23.72
C SER A 161 -19.62 -8.82 22.24
N VAL A 162 -20.47 -9.75 21.80
CA VAL A 162 -21.04 -9.69 20.46
C VAL A 162 -21.67 -8.30 20.29
N SER A 163 -20.99 -7.41 19.57
CA SER A 163 -21.70 -6.31 18.92
C SER A 163 -22.27 -6.88 17.63
N ASP A 164 -23.45 -7.50 17.74
CA ASP A 164 -24.32 -7.74 16.60
C ASP A 164 -24.67 -6.36 16.01
N GLU A 165 -23.92 -5.93 15.00
CA GLU A 165 -24.41 -4.88 14.10
C GLU A 165 -25.54 -5.52 13.27
N GLU A 166 -26.76 -5.31 13.77
CA GLU A 166 -28.03 -5.54 13.09
C GLU A 166 -27.94 -5.07 11.63
N THR A 167 -27.87 -6.04 10.72
CA THR A 167 -28.18 -5.84 9.30
C THR A 167 -29.66 -5.50 9.19
N SER A 168 -29.98 -4.22 9.21
CA SER A 168 -31.29 -3.71 8.83
C SER A 168 -31.43 -3.80 7.32
N ASP A 169 -31.99 -4.91 6.86
CA ASP A 169 -32.66 -4.99 5.57
C ASP A 169 -33.88 -4.05 5.61
N GLU A 170 -33.74 -2.82 5.10
CA GLU A 170 -34.89 -2.06 4.60
C GLU A 170 -35.00 -2.25 3.08
N GLU A 171 -35.85 -3.21 2.69
CA GLU A 171 -36.68 -3.04 1.51
C GLU A 171 -37.70 -1.92 1.80
N ASN A 172 -37.69 -0.84 1.02
CA ASN A 172 -38.90 -0.33 0.36
C ASN A 172 -38.58 0.80 -0.65
N SER A 173 -39.26 0.70 -1.81
CA SER A 173 -39.53 1.71 -2.87
C SER A 173 -38.49 1.94 -3.97
#